data_AF-A0A3B6KIT9-F1
#
_entry.id   AF-A0A3B6KIT9-F1
#
_cell.length_a   1.000
_cell.length_b   1.000
_cell.length_c   1.000
_cell.angle_alpha   90.00
_cell.angle_beta   90.00
_cell.angle_gamma   90.00
#
_symmetry.space_group_name_H-M   'P 1'
#
loop_
_entity.id
_entity.type
_entity.pdbx_description
1 polymer ?
#
loop_
_entity_poly.entity_id
_entity_poly.type
_entity_poly.pdbx_seq_one_letter_code
_entity_poly.pdbx_strand_id
1 'polypeptide(L)'
;MVSWSDETSEDSVLNISSSCDGIIKLPATMHDPNFNGTDADVNVLCEHGEPAERFVAFEGMHTGRRFLGCAKKLVLTCLVISGLYTLFIVEGINCGVVQWIDFEWPDSMEKALAKLWDMYEEIKSARTNDNLESSFAIHNLTEKKKKLQKNYDSLYADSCQRKRRRRRKENYDSLYADVNSLLDAQQQRGVELNNQKEQKEYVDVKIVELETVVGNLKAELSKREEEKKKMLQNYETLKNLTCAQANVIRNLKFNHLKEKERLTEERLKL
;
A
#
# COMPACT_ATOMS: atom_id res chain seq x y z
N MET A 1 20.63 25.26 28.14
CA MET A 1 20.12 25.16 29.53
C MET A 1 18.67 24.76 29.44
N VAL A 2 18.36 23.52 29.81
CA VAL A 2 16.97 23.03 29.83
C VAL A 2 16.73 22.53 31.25
N SER A 3 15.89 23.26 31.99
CA SER A 3 15.36 22.85 33.28
C SER A 3 14.42 21.68 33.08
N TRP A 4 14.65 20.60 33.83
CA TRP A 4 13.68 19.54 34.02
C TRP A 4 13.07 19.74 35.41
N SER A 5 11.76 19.91 35.47
CA SER A 5 11.01 19.76 36.71
C SER A 5 10.83 18.27 36.96
N ASP A 6 11.34 17.79 38.09
CA ASP A 6 11.05 16.46 38.62
C ASP A 6 9.63 16.45 39.19
N GLU A 7 8.68 15.90 38.44
CA GLU A 7 7.42 15.41 39.00
C GLU A 7 7.61 13.91 39.24
N THR A 8 8.23 13.59 40.38
CA THR A 8 8.31 12.23 40.88
C THR A 8 6.92 11.85 41.38
N SER A 9 6.13 11.22 40.50
CA SER A 9 4.96 10.46 40.93
C SER A 9 5.48 9.19 41.59
N GLU A 10 5.65 9.27 42.91
CA GLU A 10 5.96 8.16 43.78
C GLU A 10 4.75 7.22 43.78
N ASP A 11 4.68 6.35 42.78
CA ASP A 11 3.70 5.27 42.77
C ASP A 11 4.19 4.25 43.80
N SER A 12 3.61 4.39 44.98
CA SER A 12 3.85 3.61 46.17
C SER A 12 3.85 2.13 45.84
N VAL A 13 5.04 1.55 45.71
CA VAL A 13 5.24 0.11 45.84
C VAL A 13 4.85 -0.19 47.27
N LEU A 14 3.59 -0.59 47.46
CA LEU A 14 3.07 -1.12 48.71
C LEU A 14 3.97 -2.30 49.07
N ASN A 15 4.95 -2.02 49.92
CA ASN A 15 5.67 -3.02 50.66
C ASN A 15 4.60 -3.70 51.53
N ILE A 16 4.06 -4.82 51.05
CA ILE A 16 3.19 -5.69 51.84
C ILE A 16 4.11 -6.35 52.86
N SER A 17 4.53 -5.55 53.85
CA SER A 17 4.90 -6.05 55.16
C SER A 17 3.63 -6.67 55.72
N SER A 18 3.50 -7.98 55.54
CA SER A 18 2.50 -8.78 56.23
C SER A 18 2.87 -8.79 57.71
N SER A 19 2.50 -7.71 58.39
CA SER A 19 2.49 -7.55 59.84
C SER A 19 1.48 -8.54 60.40
N CYS A 20 1.88 -9.80 60.49
CA CYS A 20 1.15 -10.90 61.11
C CYS A 20 1.74 -11.23 62.49
N ASP A 21 2.16 -10.21 63.24
CA ASP A 21 2.79 -10.30 64.56
C ASP A 21 1.82 -10.72 65.69
N GLY A 22 0.57 -11.12 65.36
CA GLY A 22 -0.44 -11.55 66.33
C GLY A 22 -1.07 -12.92 66.07
N ILE A 23 -0.66 -13.65 65.02
CA ILE A 23 -1.20 -14.99 64.75
C ILE A 23 -0.33 -16.01 65.47
N ILE A 24 -0.90 -16.75 66.44
CA ILE A 24 -0.21 -17.86 67.10
C ILE A 24 0.04 -18.94 66.03
N LYS A 25 1.27 -19.03 65.53
CA LYS A 25 1.67 -20.01 64.51
C LYS A 25 2.00 -21.32 65.20
N LEU A 26 1.14 -22.32 65.04
CA LEU A 26 1.60 -23.70 65.19
C LEU A 26 2.80 -23.92 64.25
N PRO A 27 3.81 -24.70 64.66
CA PRO A 27 4.86 -25.13 63.74
C PRO A 27 4.24 -25.73 62.49
N ALA A 28 4.82 -25.49 61.32
CA ALA A 28 4.38 -26.15 60.10
C ALA A 28 4.39 -27.66 60.31
N THR A 29 3.35 -28.36 59.85
CA THR A 29 3.18 -29.81 60.10
C THR A 29 3.34 -30.63 58.83
N MET A 30 3.95 -31.80 58.94
CA MET A 30 3.94 -32.81 57.87
C MET A 30 3.04 -33.99 58.24
N HIS A 31 2.47 -34.63 57.22
CA HIS A 31 1.59 -35.77 57.39
C HIS A 31 2.39 -37.05 57.64
N ASP A 32 2.19 -37.69 58.79
CA ASP A 32 2.68 -39.03 59.09
C ASP A 32 1.48 -40.00 59.19
N PRO A 33 1.34 -40.96 58.26
CA PRO A 33 0.26 -41.96 58.30
C PRO A 33 0.26 -42.81 59.58
N ASN A 34 1.42 -42.99 60.21
CA ASN A 34 1.57 -43.81 61.42
C ASN A 34 1.37 -43.00 62.70
N PHE A 35 1.23 -41.69 62.59
CA PHE A 35 1.12 -40.78 63.72
C PHE A 35 0.14 -39.64 63.40
N ASN A 36 -1.15 -39.99 63.32
CA ASN A 36 -2.25 -39.07 63.03
C ASN A 36 -3.47 -39.33 63.93
N GLY A 37 -4.45 -38.43 63.89
CA GLY A 37 -5.70 -38.54 64.66
C GLY A 37 -5.61 -37.99 66.08
N THR A 38 -6.71 -38.12 66.81
CA THR A 38 -6.80 -37.71 68.22
C THR A 38 -6.23 -38.78 69.14
N ASP A 39 -5.59 -38.38 70.24
CA ASP A 39 -5.12 -39.32 71.24
C ASP A 39 -6.28 -39.71 72.17
N ALA A 40 -6.82 -40.92 72.01
CA ALA A 40 -7.92 -41.40 72.84
C ALA A 40 -7.47 -41.75 74.28
N ASP A 41 -6.17 -41.99 74.49
CA ASP A 41 -5.59 -42.39 75.78
C ASP A 41 -5.02 -41.20 76.57
N VAL A 42 -4.76 -40.07 75.90
CA VAL A 42 -4.19 -38.85 76.49
C VAL A 42 -5.21 -37.71 76.37
N ASN A 43 -5.91 -37.43 77.46
CA ASN A 43 -6.99 -36.42 77.52
C ASN A 43 -6.45 -34.97 77.54
N VAL A 44 -5.62 -34.61 76.58
CA VAL A 44 -5.11 -33.24 76.42
C VAL A 44 -6.14 -32.45 75.62
N LEU A 45 -6.79 -31.53 76.30
CA LEU A 45 -7.75 -30.61 75.70
C LEU A 45 -7.03 -29.32 75.31
N CYS A 46 -7.34 -28.82 74.11
CA CYS A 46 -6.95 -27.49 73.72
C CYS A 46 -7.77 -26.44 74.50
N GLU A 47 -7.36 -25.17 74.47
CA GLU A 47 -8.08 -24.08 75.17
C GLU A 47 -9.55 -23.91 74.73
N HIS A 48 -9.94 -24.52 73.60
CA HIS A 48 -11.32 -24.56 73.13
C HIS A 48 -12.15 -25.71 73.71
N GLY A 49 -11.57 -26.56 74.55
CA GLY A 49 -12.22 -27.75 75.13
C GLY A 49 -12.28 -28.97 74.22
N GLU A 50 -11.65 -28.91 73.04
CA GLU A 50 -11.59 -30.03 72.08
C GLU A 50 -10.32 -30.88 72.28
N PRO A 51 -10.34 -32.19 72.02
CA PRO A 51 -9.14 -33.05 72.07
C PRO A 51 -8.04 -32.56 71.14
N ALA A 52 -6.79 -32.62 71.61
CA ALA A 52 -5.63 -32.33 70.79
C ALA A 52 -5.37 -33.44 69.76
N GLU A 53 -4.91 -33.04 68.57
CA GLU A 53 -4.53 -33.92 67.48
C GLU A 53 -3.01 -34.15 67.43
N ARG A 54 -2.61 -35.32 66.92
CA ARG A 54 -1.22 -35.70 66.70
C ARG A 54 -0.67 -35.01 65.44
N PHE A 55 0.45 -34.30 65.61
CA PHE A 55 1.17 -33.63 64.53
C PHE A 55 2.66 -33.98 64.56
N VAL A 56 3.30 -33.87 63.40
CA VAL A 56 4.75 -33.95 63.24
C VAL A 56 5.24 -32.61 62.72
N ALA A 57 6.19 -31.99 63.41
CA ALA A 57 6.74 -30.71 63.02
C ALA A 57 7.61 -30.82 61.76
N PHE A 58 7.49 -29.82 60.90
CA PHE A 58 8.23 -29.66 59.64
C PHE A 58 8.74 -28.23 59.56
N GLU A 59 9.52 -27.82 60.55
CA GLU A 59 10.10 -26.48 60.60
C GLU A 59 11.32 -26.45 61.53
N GLY A 60 12.40 -25.85 61.03
CA GLY A 60 13.60 -25.56 61.80
C GLY A 60 14.19 -26.77 62.56
N MET A 61 14.72 -26.50 63.75
CA MET A 61 15.40 -27.49 64.59
C MET A 61 14.49 -28.59 65.15
N HIS A 62 13.17 -28.44 65.09
CA HIS A 62 12.21 -29.43 65.61
C HIS A 62 11.64 -30.34 64.53
N THR A 63 12.17 -30.28 63.31
CA THR A 63 11.73 -31.13 62.20
C THR A 63 11.74 -32.60 62.59
N GLY A 64 10.62 -33.29 62.33
CA GLY A 64 10.40 -34.70 62.64
C GLY A 64 9.95 -35.00 64.07
N ARG A 65 9.91 -34.01 64.98
CA ARG A 65 9.38 -34.21 66.34
C ARG A 65 7.86 -34.26 66.35
N ARG A 66 7.32 -35.11 67.22
CA ARG A 66 5.88 -35.30 67.42
C ARG A 66 5.35 -34.40 68.52
N PHE A 67 4.21 -33.76 68.26
CA PHE A 67 3.52 -32.93 69.23
C PHE A 67 2.00 -33.11 69.15
N LEU A 68 1.33 -32.78 70.25
CA LEU A 68 -0.12 -32.61 70.31
C LEU A 68 -0.45 -31.14 70.13
N GLY A 69 -1.40 -30.84 69.24
CA GLY A 69 -1.84 -29.47 68.97
C GLY A 69 -3.33 -29.34 68.74
N CYS A 70 -3.86 -28.12 68.69
CA CYS A 70 -5.28 -27.91 68.44
C CYS A 70 -5.63 -28.29 66.98
N ALA A 71 -6.71 -29.04 66.80
CA ALA A 71 -7.24 -29.47 65.50
C ALA A 71 -7.90 -28.36 64.68
N LYS A 72 -8.21 -27.20 65.30
CA LYS A 72 -8.92 -26.12 64.61
C LYS A 72 -8.05 -25.56 63.49
N LYS A 73 -8.53 -25.74 62.26
CA LYS A 73 -7.93 -25.20 61.04
C LYS A 73 -8.26 -23.72 60.95
N LEU A 74 -7.24 -22.93 60.64
CA LEU A 74 -7.38 -21.50 60.40
C LEU A 74 -8.13 -21.31 59.08
N VAL A 75 -9.42 -20.98 59.16
CA VAL A 75 -10.25 -20.69 57.99
C VAL A 75 -10.28 -19.18 57.77
N LEU A 76 -9.50 -18.70 56.80
CA LEU A 76 -9.55 -17.32 56.32
C LEU A 76 -10.68 -17.21 55.28
N THR A 77 -11.89 -16.89 55.71
CA THR A 77 -12.98 -16.49 54.79
C THR A 77 -12.94 -14.99 54.57
N CYS A 78 -12.65 -14.57 53.33
CA CYS A 78 -12.72 -13.18 52.93
C CYS A 78 -14.13 -12.87 52.42
N LEU A 79 -14.95 -12.18 53.21
CA LEU A 79 -16.25 -11.66 52.79
C LEU A 79 -16.09 -10.25 52.23
N VAL A 80 -16.26 -10.09 50.91
CA VAL A 80 -16.29 -8.78 50.27
C VAL A 80 -17.70 -8.20 50.40
N ILE A 81 -17.94 -7.39 51.44
CA ILE A 81 -19.21 -6.67 51.58
C ILE A 81 -19.02 -5.25 51.05
N SER A 82 -19.67 -4.94 49.93
CA SER A 82 -19.83 -3.57 49.40
C SER A 82 -18.55 -2.72 49.30
N GLY A 83 -17.48 -3.29 48.76
CA GLY A 83 -16.29 -2.52 48.35
C GLY A 83 -15.36 -2.07 49.47
N LEU A 84 -15.59 -2.49 50.72
CA LEU A 84 -14.66 -2.31 51.83
C LEU A 84 -14.09 -3.68 52.23
N TYR A 85 -12.77 -3.85 52.13
CA TYR A 85 -12.08 -5.06 52.60
C TYR A 85 -12.05 -5.05 54.13
N THR A 86 -13.10 -5.55 54.76
CA THR A 86 -13.08 -5.82 56.21
C THR A 86 -12.78 -7.29 56.44
N LEU A 87 -11.58 -7.60 56.94
CA LEU A 87 -11.20 -8.93 57.38
C LEU A 87 -11.97 -9.26 58.67
N PHE A 88 -13.07 -10.00 58.55
CA PHE A 88 -13.84 -10.48 59.69
C PHE A 88 -13.29 -11.84 60.12
N ILE A 89 -12.49 -11.90 61.20
CA ILE A 89 -12.01 -13.18 61.76
C ILE A 89 -13.05 -13.69 62.76
N VAL A 90 -13.97 -14.55 62.34
CA VAL A 90 -14.83 -15.28 63.27
C VAL A 90 -15.11 -16.69 62.75
N GLU A 91 -14.19 -17.61 63.06
CA GLU A 91 -14.38 -19.00 63.50
C GLU A 91 -13.10 -19.81 63.20
N GLY A 92 -12.39 -20.26 64.23
CA GLY A 92 -11.31 -21.24 64.07
C GLY A 92 -9.87 -20.70 64.16
N ILE A 93 -9.59 -19.70 64.99
CA ILE A 93 -8.20 -19.44 65.40
C ILE A 93 -7.71 -20.66 66.18
N ASN A 94 -6.60 -21.24 65.77
CA ASN A 94 -5.92 -22.26 66.54
C ASN A 94 -5.43 -21.63 67.85
N CYS A 95 -5.69 -22.23 69.01
CA CYS A 95 -5.24 -21.66 70.29
C CYS A 95 -3.72 -21.79 70.49
N GLY A 96 -3.01 -22.44 69.56
CA GLY A 96 -1.56 -22.52 69.57
C GLY A 96 -0.99 -23.42 70.66
N VAL A 97 -1.83 -24.23 71.31
CA VAL A 97 -1.36 -25.26 72.23
C VAL A 97 -0.42 -26.21 71.49
N VAL A 98 0.79 -26.37 72.00
CA VAL A 98 1.80 -27.31 71.49
C VAL A 98 2.37 -28.05 72.68
N GLN A 99 2.18 -29.37 72.71
CA GLN A 99 2.80 -30.24 73.70
C GLN A 99 3.67 -31.27 72.99
N TRP A 100 4.99 -31.18 73.19
CA TRP A 100 5.92 -32.14 72.62
C TRP A 100 5.83 -33.50 73.30
N ILE A 101 5.79 -34.56 72.50
CA ILE A 101 5.80 -35.96 72.96
C ILE A 101 7.22 -36.50 72.99
N ASP A 102 8.00 -36.16 71.96
CA ASP A 102 9.39 -36.60 71.87
C ASP A 102 10.30 -35.72 72.72
N PHE A 103 11.37 -36.32 73.24
CA PHE A 103 12.47 -35.56 73.84
C PHE A 103 13.05 -34.55 72.85
N GLU A 104 13.72 -33.53 73.38
CA GLU A 104 14.52 -32.64 72.56
C GLU A 104 15.56 -33.44 71.79
N TRP A 105 15.82 -33.02 70.55
CA TRP A 105 16.87 -33.63 69.79
C TRP A 105 18.20 -33.34 70.49
N PRO A 106 19.16 -34.27 70.50
CA PRO A 106 20.50 -33.96 70.95
C PRO A 106 21.07 -32.77 70.18
N ASP A 107 21.88 -31.92 70.81
CA ASP A 107 22.46 -30.70 70.23
C ASP A 107 23.06 -30.88 68.82
N SER A 108 23.68 -32.04 68.57
CA SER A 108 24.28 -32.36 67.27
C SER A 108 23.24 -32.44 66.16
N MET A 109 22.06 -32.97 66.46
CA MET A 109 20.95 -33.11 65.52
C MET A 109 20.20 -31.78 65.34
N GLU A 110 19.97 -31.01 66.40
CA GLU A 110 19.36 -29.67 66.29
C GLU A 110 20.20 -28.75 65.41
N LYS A 111 21.52 -28.72 65.62
CA LYS A 111 22.45 -27.94 64.81
C LYS A 111 22.47 -28.40 63.35
N ALA A 112 22.39 -29.71 63.10
CA ALA A 112 22.32 -30.25 61.74
C ALA A 112 21.02 -29.83 61.03
N LEU A 113 19.88 -29.91 61.72
CA LEU A 113 18.58 -29.51 61.20
C LEU A 113 18.52 -27.99 60.95
N ALA A 114 18.98 -27.18 61.89
CA ALA A 114 19.07 -25.73 61.72
C ALA A 114 19.88 -25.38 60.47
N LYS A 115 21.08 -25.96 60.32
CA LYS A 115 21.92 -25.75 59.13
C LYS A 115 21.24 -26.17 57.82
N LEU A 116 20.50 -27.29 57.82
CA LEU A 116 19.76 -27.73 56.64
C LEU A 116 18.66 -26.74 56.24
N TRP A 117 17.94 -26.19 57.22
CA TRP A 117 16.93 -25.16 56.98
C TRP A 117 17.52 -23.82 56.54
N ASP A 118 18.64 -23.40 57.13
CA ASP A 118 19.36 -22.20 56.69
C ASP A 118 19.76 -22.33 55.22
N MET A 119 20.38 -23.46 54.84
CA MET A 119 20.73 -23.73 53.43
C MET A 119 19.49 -23.78 52.53
N TYR A 120 18.37 -24.34 53.02
CA TYR A 120 17.13 -24.39 52.25
C TYR A 120 16.55 -22.99 52.00
N GLU A 121 16.49 -22.12 53.00
CA GLU A 121 15.97 -20.77 52.86
C GLU A 121 16.91 -19.88 52.03
N GLU A 122 18.24 -20.05 52.14
CA GLU A 122 19.21 -19.43 51.24
C GLU A 122 18.97 -19.84 49.78
N ILE A 123 18.83 -21.14 49.50
CA ILE A 123 18.57 -21.63 48.14
C ILE A 123 17.22 -21.13 47.62
N LYS A 124 16.19 -21.16 48.46
CA LYS A 124 14.84 -20.71 48.11
C LYS A 124 14.82 -19.21 47.81
N SER A 125 15.46 -18.40 48.66
CA SER A 125 15.57 -16.95 48.46
C SER A 125 16.38 -16.61 47.20
N ALA A 126 17.53 -17.26 46.98
CA ALA A 126 18.33 -17.11 45.77
C ALA A 126 17.51 -17.42 44.51
N ARG A 127 16.78 -18.55 44.48
CA ARG A 127 15.88 -18.89 43.38
C ARG A 127 14.78 -17.86 43.16
N THR A 128 14.17 -17.33 44.23
CA THR A 128 13.16 -16.28 44.08
C THR A 128 13.73 -14.99 43.49
N ASN A 129 14.96 -14.63 43.89
CA ASN A 129 15.64 -13.46 43.34
C ASN A 129 16.00 -13.67 41.87
N ASP A 130 16.57 -14.82 41.51
CA ASP A 130 16.88 -15.17 40.11
C ASP A 130 15.63 -15.18 39.23
N ASN A 131 14.52 -15.72 39.75
CA ASN A 131 13.23 -15.70 39.04
C ASN A 131 12.71 -14.28 38.84
N LEU A 132 12.88 -13.41 39.83
CA LEU A 132 12.50 -12.00 39.75
C LEU A 132 13.37 -11.25 38.73
N GLU A 133 14.68 -11.44 38.78
CA GLU A 133 15.64 -10.85 37.83
C GLU A 133 15.34 -11.33 36.39
N SER A 134 15.11 -12.63 36.21
CA SER A 134 14.70 -13.22 34.94
C SER A 134 13.39 -12.59 34.43
N SER A 135 12.40 -12.40 35.31
CA SER A 135 11.14 -11.73 34.97
C SER A 135 11.36 -10.29 34.48
N PHE A 136 12.19 -9.50 35.18
CA PHE A 136 12.55 -8.15 34.75
C PHE A 136 13.28 -8.13 33.40
N ALA A 137 14.21 -9.06 33.18
CA ALA A 137 14.92 -9.20 31.92
C ALA A 137 13.95 -9.53 30.76
N ILE A 138 13.02 -10.47 30.97
CA ILE A 138 11.98 -10.84 29.99
C ILE A 138 11.09 -9.64 29.67
N HIS A 139 10.67 -8.86 30.67
CA HIS A 139 9.86 -7.66 30.46
C HIS A 139 10.60 -6.65 29.57
N ASN A 140 11.85 -6.31 29.91
CA ASN A 140 12.68 -5.38 29.15
C ASN A 140 12.88 -5.84 27.69
N LEU A 141 13.21 -7.12 27.49
CA LEU A 141 13.36 -7.69 26.14
C LEU A 141 12.04 -7.67 25.37
N THR A 142 10.91 -7.92 26.03
CA THR A 142 9.58 -7.86 25.43
C THR A 142 9.23 -6.44 24.98
N GLU A 143 9.55 -5.42 25.79
CA GLU A 143 9.38 -4.02 25.42
C GLU A 143 10.26 -3.63 24.23
N LYS A 144 11.54 -4.01 24.25
CA LYS A 144 12.46 -3.76 23.12
C LYS A 144 11.96 -4.43 21.85
N LYS A 145 11.49 -5.69 21.92
CA LYS A 145 10.88 -6.40 20.80
C LYS A 145 9.67 -5.66 20.24
N LYS A 146 8.76 -5.17 21.11
CA LYS A 146 7.60 -4.36 20.69
C LYS A 146 8.03 -3.07 19.98
N LYS A 147 9.05 -2.37 20.50
CA LYS A 147 9.61 -1.15 19.88
C LYS A 147 10.20 -1.45 18.50
N LEU A 148 11.00 -2.51 18.38
CA LEU A 148 11.59 -2.95 17.11
C LEU A 148 10.52 -3.35 16.11
N GLN A 149 9.47 -4.06 16.54
CA GLN A 149 8.37 -4.45 15.66
C GLN A 149 7.66 -3.21 15.07
N LYS A 150 7.32 -2.23 15.90
CA LYS A 150 6.72 -0.97 15.44
C LYS A 150 7.62 -0.23 14.45
N ASN A 151 8.92 -0.22 14.70
CA ASN A 151 9.89 0.40 13.80
C ASN A 151 9.94 -0.31 12.45
N TYR A 152 9.99 -1.65 12.45
CA TYR A 152 9.96 -2.47 11.25
C TYR A 152 8.68 -2.22 10.42
N ASP A 153 7.51 -2.24 11.06
CA ASP A 153 6.23 -2.02 10.38
C ASP A 153 6.16 -0.61 9.76
N SER A 154 6.69 0.40 10.47
CA SER A 154 6.80 1.78 9.97
C SER A 154 7.72 1.89 8.75
N LEU A 155 8.91 1.27 8.81
CA LEU A 155 9.86 1.26 7.68
C LEU A 155 9.28 0.54 6.46
N TYR A 156 8.57 -0.57 6.68
CA TYR A 156 7.88 -1.30 5.62
C TYR A 156 6.80 -0.43 4.96
N ALA A 157 5.99 0.26 5.77
CA ALA A 157 4.97 1.19 5.27
C ALA A 157 5.58 2.36 4.48
N ASP A 158 6.66 2.97 4.98
CA ASP A 158 7.38 4.06 4.33
C ASP A 158 8.01 3.61 3.00
N SER A 159 8.60 2.41 2.95
CA SER A 159 9.07 1.79 1.69
C SER A 159 7.95 1.66 0.65
N CYS A 160 6.77 1.18 1.07
CA CYS A 160 5.59 1.11 0.21
C CYS A 160 5.14 2.51 -0.27
N GLN A 161 5.16 3.52 0.61
CA GLN A 161 4.83 4.90 0.23
C GLN A 161 5.84 5.48 -0.77
N ARG A 162 7.15 5.25 -0.58
CA ARG A 162 8.20 5.68 -1.51
C ARG A 162 7.96 5.12 -2.91
N LYS A 163 7.66 3.83 -3.04
CA LYS A 163 7.32 3.21 -4.34
C LYS A 163 6.12 3.88 -5.00
N ARG A 164 5.06 4.19 -4.23
CA ARG A 164 3.89 4.93 -4.74
C ARG A 164 4.22 6.36 -5.17
N ARG A 165 5.09 7.07 -4.44
CA ARG A 165 5.59 8.41 -4.83
C ARG A 165 6.36 8.34 -6.14
N ARG A 166 7.25 7.35 -6.29
CA ARG A 166 8.02 7.13 -7.52
C ARG A 166 7.13 6.87 -8.74
N ARG A 167 6.16 5.96 -8.63
CA ARG A 167 5.18 5.70 -9.71
C ARG A 167 4.39 6.95 -10.11
N ARG A 168 3.97 7.77 -9.14
CA ARG A 168 3.29 9.04 -9.43
C ARG A 168 4.20 10.01 -10.18
N LYS A 169 5.47 10.07 -9.82
CA LYS A 169 6.46 10.92 -10.50
C LYS A 169 6.69 10.44 -11.94
N GLU A 170 6.88 9.14 -12.14
CA GLU A 170 7.00 8.53 -13.47
C GLU A 170 5.76 8.79 -14.35
N ASN A 171 4.55 8.67 -13.79
CA ASN A 171 3.31 8.97 -14.51
C ASN A 171 3.22 10.47 -14.89
N TYR A 172 3.59 11.36 -13.98
CA TYR A 172 3.62 12.79 -14.27
C TYR A 172 4.64 13.14 -15.36
N ASP A 173 5.84 12.57 -15.29
CA ASP A 173 6.89 12.80 -16.28
C ASP A 173 6.49 12.23 -17.66
N SER A 174 5.81 11.08 -17.70
CA SER A 174 5.22 10.52 -18.92
C SER A 174 4.14 11.44 -19.51
N LEU A 175 3.19 11.90 -18.69
CA LEU A 175 2.15 12.83 -19.13
C LEU A 175 2.75 14.12 -19.69
N TYR A 176 3.78 14.65 -19.04
CA TYR A 176 4.48 15.84 -19.49
C TYR A 176 5.14 15.62 -20.86
N ALA A 177 5.77 14.48 -21.08
CA ALA A 177 6.36 14.12 -22.37
C ALA A 177 5.30 13.96 -23.48
N ASP A 178 4.16 13.33 -23.17
CA ASP A 178 3.05 13.17 -24.11
C ASP A 178 2.45 14.54 -24.51
N VAL A 179 2.25 15.44 -23.54
CA VAL A 179 1.75 16.80 -23.80
C VAL A 179 2.70 17.59 -24.69
N ASN A 180 4.01 17.53 -24.42
CA ASN A 180 5.00 18.21 -25.28
C ASN A 180 4.99 17.62 -26.70
N SER A 181 4.91 16.30 -26.82
CA SER A 181 4.84 15.63 -28.13
C SER A 181 3.59 16.05 -28.92
N LEU A 182 2.45 16.20 -28.25
CA LEU A 182 1.21 16.70 -28.86
C LEU A 182 1.35 18.17 -29.30
N LEU A 183 2.02 19.00 -28.51
CA LEU A 183 2.25 20.40 -28.84
C LEU A 183 3.13 20.53 -30.09
N ASP A 184 4.21 19.76 -30.16
CA ASP A 184 5.10 19.70 -31.33
C ASP A 184 4.34 19.22 -32.58
N ALA A 185 3.54 18.17 -32.45
CA ALA A 185 2.71 17.65 -33.54
C ALA A 185 1.67 18.68 -34.02
N GLN A 186 1.09 19.46 -33.11
CA GLN A 186 0.16 20.53 -33.46
C GLN A 186 0.85 21.67 -34.20
N GLN A 187 2.07 22.05 -33.77
CA GLN A 187 2.87 23.07 -34.44
C GLN A 187 3.27 22.64 -35.86
N GLN A 188 3.75 21.39 -36.02
CA GLN A 188 4.07 20.81 -37.33
C GLN A 188 2.85 20.78 -38.26
N ARG A 189 1.68 20.39 -37.74
CA ARG A 189 0.43 20.41 -38.52
C ARG A 189 0.06 21.82 -38.99
N GLY A 190 0.31 22.84 -38.17
CA GLY A 190 0.09 24.23 -38.55
C GLY A 190 0.99 24.67 -39.72
N VAL A 191 2.26 24.25 -39.71
CA VAL A 191 3.20 24.51 -40.82
C VAL A 191 2.75 23.79 -42.09
N GLU A 192 2.38 22.52 -42.00
CA GLU A 192 1.90 21.72 -43.14
C GLU A 192 0.65 22.34 -43.79
N LEU A 193 -0.31 22.80 -42.99
CA LEU A 193 -1.51 23.46 -43.47
C LEU A 193 -1.20 24.78 -44.20
N ASN A 194 -0.25 25.56 -43.67
CA ASN A 194 0.20 26.79 -44.34
C ASN A 194 0.87 26.48 -45.68
N ASN A 195 1.78 25.51 -45.72
CA ASN A 195 2.43 25.08 -46.96
C ASN A 195 1.41 24.59 -48.00
N GLN A 196 0.40 23.82 -47.58
CA GLN A 196 -0.69 23.37 -48.47
C GLN A 196 -1.53 24.54 -49.00
N LYS A 197 -1.80 25.54 -48.15
CA LYS A 197 -2.52 26.75 -48.55
C LYS A 197 -1.74 27.54 -49.58
N GLU A 198 -0.44 27.74 -49.38
CA GLU A 198 0.45 28.43 -50.32
C GLU A 198 0.53 27.68 -51.66
N GLN A 199 0.67 26.35 -51.65
CA GLN A 199 0.66 25.55 -52.87
C GLN A 199 -0.67 25.67 -53.61
N LYS A 200 -1.80 25.61 -52.89
CA LYS A 200 -3.12 25.77 -53.50
C LYS A 200 -3.28 27.15 -54.13
N GLU A 201 -2.88 28.22 -53.43
CA GLU A 201 -2.95 29.59 -53.95
C GLU A 201 -2.08 29.76 -55.21
N TYR A 202 -0.88 29.17 -55.24
CA TYR A 202 -0.05 29.14 -56.44
C TYR A 202 -0.73 28.43 -57.62
N VAL A 203 -1.34 27.28 -57.38
CA VAL A 203 -2.06 26.52 -58.41
C VAL A 203 -3.29 27.31 -58.90
N ASP A 204 -4.06 27.93 -57.99
CA ASP A 204 -5.22 28.75 -58.33
C ASP A 204 -4.81 29.93 -59.22
N VAL A 205 -3.70 30.62 -58.91
CA VAL A 205 -3.12 31.67 -59.78
C VAL A 205 -2.75 31.11 -61.16
N LYS A 206 -2.13 29.93 -61.23
CA LYS A 206 -1.77 29.29 -62.52
C LYS A 206 -2.98 28.86 -63.34
N ILE A 207 -4.07 28.44 -62.70
CA ILE A 207 -5.33 28.12 -63.37
C ILE A 207 -5.88 29.37 -64.05
N VAL A 208 -5.95 30.50 -63.34
CA VAL A 208 -6.43 31.78 -63.90
C VAL A 208 -5.56 32.23 -65.08
N GLU A 209 -4.24 32.15 -64.97
CA GLU A 209 -3.32 32.44 -66.09
C GLU A 209 -3.62 31.56 -67.31
N LEU A 210 -3.80 30.24 -67.12
CA LEU A 210 -4.13 29.32 -68.21
C LEU A 210 -5.50 29.59 -68.82
N GLU A 211 -6.52 29.91 -68.01
CA GLU A 211 -7.85 30.28 -68.49
C GLU A 211 -7.80 31.51 -69.40
N THR A 212 -6.99 32.52 -69.06
CA THR A 212 -6.79 33.70 -69.92
C THR A 212 -6.11 33.35 -71.25
N VAL A 213 -5.07 32.52 -71.23
CA VAL A 213 -4.37 32.06 -72.44
C VAL A 213 -5.31 31.26 -73.34
N VAL A 214 -6.08 30.33 -72.77
CA VAL A 214 -7.08 29.54 -73.50
C VAL A 214 -8.16 30.44 -74.09
N GLY A 215 -8.63 31.43 -73.34
CA GLY A 215 -9.58 32.44 -73.83
C GLY A 215 -9.04 33.20 -75.05
N ASN A 216 -7.79 33.65 -74.98
CA ASN A 216 -7.11 34.34 -76.08
C ASN A 216 -6.97 33.44 -77.32
N LEU A 217 -6.48 32.20 -77.15
CA LEU A 217 -6.34 31.23 -78.24
C LEU A 217 -7.68 30.90 -78.91
N LYS A 218 -8.77 30.80 -78.12
CA LYS A 218 -10.12 30.56 -78.64
C LYS A 218 -10.63 31.71 -79.51
N ALA A 219 -10.32 32.96 -79.13
CA ALA A 219 -10.64 34.14 -79.93
C ALA A 219 -9.84 34.18 -81.24
N GLU A 220 -8.55 33.87 -81.20
CA GLU A 220 -7.70 33.76 -82.39
C GLU A 220 -8.19 32.68 -83.36
N LEU A 221 -8.55 31.50 -82.84
CA LEU A 221 -9.12 30.42 -83.66
C LEU A 221 -10.41 30.85 -84.34
N SER A 222 -11.31 31.52 -83.61
CA SER A 222 -12.57 32.02 -84.18
C SER A 222 -12.33 33.03 -85.31
N LYS A 223 -11.33 33.90 -85.16
CA LYS A 223 -10.91 34.85 -86.20
C LYS A 223 -10.35 34.12 -87.43
N ARG A 224 -9.48 33.12 -87.23
CA ARG A 224 -8.90 32.30 -88.30
C ARG A 224 -9.95 31.49 -89.05
N GLU A 225 -10.95 30.97 -88.37
CA GLU A 225 -12.08 30.25 -88.96
C GLU A 225 -12.88 31.18 -89.90
N GLU A 226 -13.11 32.42 -89.47
CA GLU A 226 -13.80 33.42 -90.29
C GLU A 226 -12.96 33.86 -91.50
N GLU A 227 -11.66 34.06 -91.32
CA GLU A 227 -10.72 34.31 -92.43
C GLU A 227 -10.72 33.14 -93.44
N LYS A 228 -10.73 31.90 -92.96
CA LYS A 228 -10.80 30.69 -93.79
C LYS A 228 -12.11 30.61 -94.58
N LYS A 229 -13.26 30.92 -93.97
CA LYS A 229 -14.56 30.97 -94.67
C LYS A 229 -14.55 32.00 -95.79
N LYS A 230 -14.05 33.21 -95.53
CA LYS A 230 -13.89 34.27 -96.54
C LYS A 230 -12.97 33.84 -97.68
N MET A 231 -11.83 33.23 -97.34
CA MET A 231 -10.91 32.66 -98.33
C MET A 231 -11.57 31.58 -99.20
N LEU A 232 -12.38 30.69 -98.61
CA LEU A 232 -13.12 29.66 -99.34
C LEU A 232 -14.12 30.26 -100.33
N GLN A 233 -14.83 31.30 -99.90
CA GLN A 233 -15.79 32.03 -100.73
C GLN A 233 -15.10 32.75 -101.91
N ASN A 234 -13.96 33.38 -101.65
CA ASN A 234 -13.13 33.99 -102.68
C ASN A 234 -12.62 32.95 -103.69
N TYR A 235 -12.18 31.78 -103.21
CA TYR A 235 -11.74 30.68 -104.06
C TYR A 235 -12.84 30.18 -104.99
N GLU A 236 -14.06 29.96 -104.49
CA GLU A 236 -15.18 29.50 -105.32
C GLU A 236 -15.58 30.57 -106.35
N THR A 237 -15.53 31.85 -105.96
CA THR A 237 -15.76 32.98 -106.87
C THR A 237 -14.74 32.98 -108.01
N LEU A 238 -13.45 32.80 -107.69
CA LEU A 238 -12.38 32.74 -108.67
C LEU A 238 -12.52 31.54 -109.63
N LYS A 239 -12.89 30.37 -109.11
CA LYS A 239 -13.17 29.17 -109.90
C LYS A 239 -14.33 29.39 -110.87
N ASN A 240 -15.42 30.01 -110.41
CA ASN A 240 -16.57 30.36 -111.26
C ASN A 240 -16.19 31.34 -112.37
N LEU A 241 -15.41 32.38 -112.06
CA LEU A 241 -14.89 33.34 -113.04
C LEU A 241 -13.99 32.64 -114.07
N THR A 242 -13.14 31.71 -113.64
CA THR A 242 -12.25 30.94 -114.53
C THR A 242 -13.06 30.05 -115.49
N CYS A 243 -14.10 29.36 -115.00
CA CYS A 243 -15.04 28.61 -115.84
C CYS A 243 -15.76 29.52 -116.84
N ALA A 244 -16.24 30.70 -116.41
CA ALA A 244 -16.88 31.67 -117.28
C ALA A 244 -15.91 32.18 -118.36
N GLN A 245 -14.67 32.53 -118.00
CA GLN A 245 -13.62 32.91 -118.95
C GLN A 245 -13.34 31.80 -119.96
N ALA A 246 -13.19 30.55 -119.53
CA ALA A 246 -12.97 29.41 -120.41
C ALA A 246 -14.14 29.23 -121.40
N ASN A 247 -15.39 29.42 -120.96
CA ASN A 247 -16.56 29.39 -121.82
C ASN A 247 -16.56 30.52 -122.85
N VAL A 248 -16.25 31.76 -122.45
CA VAL A 248 -16.12 32.90 -123.36
C VAL A 248 -15.04 32.64 -124.41
N ILE A 249 -13.86 32.17 -124.00
CA ILE A 249 -12.76 31.81 -124.92
C ILE A 249 -13.22 30.73 -125.90
N ARG A 250 -13.92 29.69 -125.43
CA ARG A 250 -14.45 28.62 -126.28
C ARG A 250 -15.45 29.17 -127.31
N ASN A 251 -16.37 30.03 -126.89
CA ASN A 251 -17.37 30.65 -127.77
C ASN A 251 -16.72 31.56 -128.81
N LEU A 252 -15.75 32.39 -128.41
CA LEU A 252 -14.99 33.24 -129.33
C LEU A 252 -14.22 32.41 -130.36
N LYS A 253 -13.55 31.32 -129.94
CA LYS A 253 -12.88 30.39 -130.85
C LYS A 253 -13.86 29.73 -131.83
N PHE A 254 -15.02 29.28 -131.35
CA PHE A 254 -16.06 28.68 -132.19
C PHE A 254 -16.60 29.67 -133.23
N ASN A 255 -16.90 30.92 -132.82
CA ASN A 255 -17.32 31.97 -133.74
C ASN A 255 -16.23 32.29 -134.78
N HIS A 256 -14.97 32.35 -134.37
CA HIS A 256 -13.85 32.56 -135.30
C HIS A 256 -13.71 31.41 -136.32
N LEU A 257 -13.92 30.16 -135.90
CA LEU A 257 -13.95 29.01 -136.82
C LEU A 257 -15.12 29.10 -137.81
N LYS A 258 -16.32 29.45 -137.34
CA LYS A 258 -17.51 29.61 -138.18
C LYS A 258 -17.35 30.76 -139.20
N GLU A 259 -16.75 31.86 -138.79
CA GLU A 259 -16.44 32.98 -139.69
C GLU A 259 -15.36 32.63 -140.71
N LYS A 260 -14.34 31.86 -140.30
CA LYS A 260 -13.33 31.31 -141.22
C LYS A 260 -13.96 30.38 -142.26
N GLU A 261 -14.90 29.53 -141.85
CA GLU A 261 -15.66 28.64 -142.74
C GLU A 261 -16.48 29.44 -143.77
N ARG A 262 -17.22 30.47 -143.32
CA ARG A 262 -17.95 31.42 -144.18
C ARG A 262 -17.04 32.08 -145.23
N LEU A 263 -15.86 32.56 -144.81
CA LEU A 263 -14.89 33.21 -145.71
C LEU A 263 -14.25 32.22 -146.70
N THR A 264 -14.07 30.95 -146.32
CA THR A 264 -13.61 29.91 -147.24
C THR A 264 -14.70 29.50 -148.25
N GLU A 265 -15.96 29.46 -147.84
CA GLU A 265 -17.10 29.22 -148.72
C GLU A 265 -17.33 30.38 -149.71
N GLU A 266 -17.10 31.64 -149.30
CA GLU A 266 -17.11 32.80 -150.20
C GLU A 266 -15.94 32.78 -151.20
N ARG A 267 -14.76 32.29 -150.80
CA ARG A 267 -13.62 32.12 -151.72
C ARG A 267 -13.78 31.00 -152.73
N LEU A 268 -14.63 30.01 -152.48
CA LEU A 268 -14.92 28.89 -153.40
C LEU A 268 -16.00 29.22 -154.44
N LYS A 269 -16.64 30.41 -154.35
CA LYS A 269 -17.64 30.91 -155.30
C LYS A 269 -17.09 31.99 -156.27
N LEU A 270 -15.77 32.16 -156.30
CA LEU A 270 -15.00 32.97 -157.25
C LEU A 270 -14.10 32.05 -158.08
#